data_AF-A0A0E3LG12-F1
#
_entry.id   AF-A0A0E3LG12-F1
#
_cell.length_a   1.000
_cell.length_b   1.000
_cell.length_c   1.000
_cell.angle_alpha   90.00
_cell.angle_beta   90.00
_cell.angle_gamma   90.00
#
_symmetry.space_group_name_H-M   'P 1'
#
loop_
_entity.id
_entity.type
_entity.pdbx_description
1 polymer ?
#
loop_
_entity_poly.entity_id
_entity_poly.type
_entity_poly.pdbx_seq_one_letter_code
_entity_poly.pdbx_strand_id
1 'polypeptide(L)'
;MSEKRYISKNIFLFMVEFSVIVGSTGVLMLLLAFLLNLFKILMQDTKTYAMLNVVGAGLSCYASILIDYMPFVILEGTWALVAFIGLVRLIKTPGEA
;
A
#
# COMPACT_ATOMS: atom_id res chain seq x y z
N MET A 1 -31.49 2.78 23.49
CA MET A 1 -31.40 2.40 22.05
C MET A 1 -30.66 3.43 21.20
N SER A 2 -30.80 4.74 21.46
CA SER A 2 -30.09 5.82 20.74
C SER A 2 -28.56 5.81 20.94
N GLU A 3 -28.09 5.59 22.17
CA GLU A 3 -26.67 5.68 22.53
C GLU A 3 -25.78 4.61 21.85
N LYS A 4 -26.19 3.33 21.84
CA LYS A 4 -25.46 2.27 21.11
C LYS A 4 -25.35 2.55 19.61
N ARG A 5 -26.39 3.15 19.00
CA ARG A 5 -26.38 3.56 17.59
C ARG A 5 -25.43 4.74 17.35
N TYR A 6 -25.35 5.68 18.29
CA TYR A 6 -24.42 6.80 18.23
C TYR A 6 -22.96 6.33 18.34
N ILE A 7 -22.66 5.47 19.30
CA ILE A 7 -21.32 4.89 19.48
C ILE A 7 -20.89 4.10 18.23
N SER A 8 -21.79 3.24 17.71
CA SER A 8 -21.53 2.49 16.48
C SER A 8 -21.25 3.39 15.28
N LYS A 9 -21.99 4.51 15.12
CA LYS A 9 -21.72 5.50 14.07
C LYS A 9 -20.36 6.18 14.23
N ASN A 10 -19.98 6.58 15.43
CA ASN A 10 -18.67 7.21 15.65
C ASN A 10 -17.51 6.25 15.37
N ILE A 11 -17.64 4.99 15.77
CA ILE A 11 -16.63 3.96 15.47
C ILE A 11 -16.51 3.74 13.96
N PHE A 12 -17.65 3.66 13.26
CA PHE A 12 -17.66 3.54 11.80
C PHE A 12 -17.01 4.74 11.12
N LEU A 13 -17.38 5.97 11.50
CA LEU A 13 -16.77 7.19 10.97
C LEU A 13 -15.26 7.22 11.22
N PHE A 14 -14.82 6.86 12.43
CA PHE A 14 -13.40 6.78 12.76
C PHE A 14 -12.65 5.76 11.87
N MET A 15 -13.22 4.57 11.65
CA MET A 15 -12.63 3.57 10.74
C MET A 15 -12.49 4.11 9.32
N VAL A 16 -13.51 4.81 8.82
CA VAL A 16 -13.49 5.39 7.48
C VAL A 16 -12.39 6.46 7.39
N GLU A 17 -12.34 7.43 8.30
CA GLU A 17 -11.29 8.47 8.28
C GLU A 17 -9.88 7.87 8.40
N PHE A 18 -9.70 6.87 9.26
CA PHE A 18 -8.44 6.16 9.38
C PHE A 18 -8.03 5.46 8.08
N SER A 19 -8.98 4.77 7.42
CA SER A 19 -8.72 4.12 6.13
C SER A 19 -8.33 5.12 5.03
N VAL A 20 -8.90 6.32 5.02
CA VAL A 20 -8.58 7.38 4.06
C VAL A 20 -7.14 7.85 4.23
N ILE A 21 -6.69 8.08 5.46
CA ILE A 21 -5.31 8.53 5.73
C ILE A 21 -4.30 7.44 5.34
N VAL A 22 -4.57 6.19 5.74
CA VAL A 22 -3.69 5.06 5.44
C VAL A 22 -3.63 4.79 3.94
N GLY A 23 -4.78 4.75 3.27
CA GLY A 23 -4.89 4.54 1.84
C GLY A 23 -4.24 5.66 1.04
N SER A 24 -4.46 6.92 1.43
CA SER A 24 -3.85 8.09 0.77
C SER A 24 -2.32 8.06 0.91
N THR A 25 -1.81 7.67 2.08
CA THR A 25 -0.36 7.50 2.31
C THR A 25 0.20 6.38 1.44
N GLY A 26 -0.47 5.23 1.37
CA GLY A 26 -0.05 4.10 0.55
C GLY A 26 -0.01 4.44 -0.95
N VAL A 27 -1.08 5.05 -1.47
CA VAL A 27 -1.18 5.48 -2.87
C VAL A 27 -0.13 6.56 -3.18
N LEU A 28 0.11 7.51 -2.28
CA LEU A 28 1.17 8.50 -2.46
C LEU A 28 2.55 7.83 -2.58
N MET A 29 2.86 6.83 -1.76
CA MET A 29 4.13 6.11 -1.86
C MET A 29 4.27 5.35 -3.19
N LEU A 30 3.20 4.72 -3.67
CA LEU A 30 3.19 4.06 -4.99
C LEU A 30 3.41 5.07 -6.12
N LEU A 31 2.70 6.21 -6.08
CA LEU A 31 2.85 7.26 -7.07
C LEU A 31 4.24 7.89 -7.03
N LEU A 32 4.82 8.09 -5.86
CA LEU A 32 6.20 8.56 -5.72
C LEU A 32 7.20 7.55 -6.28
N ALA A 33 7.04 6.25 -6.00
CA ALA A 33 7.89 5.22 -6.57
C ALA A 33 7.78 5.20 -8.10
N PHE A 34 6.56 5.24 -8.63
CA PHE A 34 6.30 5.31 -10.06
C PHE A 34 6.88 6.57 -10.70
N LEU A 35 6.71 7.74 -10.07
CA LEU A 35 7.24 9.01 -10.54
C LEU A 35 8.78 8.97 -10.63
N LEU A 36 9.44 8.50 -9.57
CA LEU A 36 10.90 8.36 -9.55
C LEU A 36 11.39 7.35 -10.60
N ASN A 37 10.62 6.29 -10.84
CA ASN A 37 10.91 5.34 -11.91
C ASN A 37 10.72 5.92 -13.30
N LEU A 38 9.65 6.70 -13.51
CA LEU A 38 9.36 7.39 -14.76
C LEU A 38 10.49 8.35 -15.16
N PHE A 39 11.05 9.06 -14.19
CA PHE A 39 12.22 9.93 -14.40
C PHE A 39 13.57 9.17 -14.42
N LYS A 40 13.56 7.84 -14.36
CA LYS A 40 14.75 6.99 -14.30
C LYS A 40 15.68 7.30 -13.10
N ILE A 41 15.15 7.93 -12.05
CA ILE A 41 15.86 8.19 -10.80
C ILE A 41 15.96 6.90 -9.96
N LEU A 42 14.91 6.07 -10.01
CA LEU A 42 14.89 4.73 -9.39
C LEU A 42 14.59 3.67 -10.44
N MET A 43 15.50 2.75 -10.68
CA MET A 43 15.23 1.59 -11.55
C MET A 43 14.39 0.54 -10.80
N GLN A 44 13.66 -0.30 -11.55
CA GLN A 44 12.70 -1.26 -10.99
C GLN A 44 13.38 -2.41 -10.23
N ASP A 45 14.65 -2.66 -10.53
CA ASP A 45 15.57 -3.60 -9.89
C ASP A 45 16.28 -3.00 -8.66
N THR A 46 15.93 -1.78 -8.24
CA THR A 46 16.50 -1.21 -7.02
C THR A 46 15.73 -1.65 -5.78
N LYS A 47 16.48 -1.93 -4.71
CA LYS A 47 15.89 -2.25 -3.39
C LYS A 47 14.93 -1.15 -2.91
N THR A 48 15.28 0.11 -3.13
CA THR A 48 14.47 1.26 -2.74
C THR A 48 13.13 1.29 -3.48
N TYR A 49 13.13 1.06 -4.80
CA TYR A 49 11.88 0.99 -5.57
C TYR A 49 11.01 -0.17 -5.09
N ALA A 50 11.57 -1.36 -4.91
CA ALA A 50 10.84 -2.52 -4.41
C ALA A 50 10.27 -2.27 -3.00
N MET A 51 11.03 -1.68 -2.08
CA MET A 51 10.56 -1.31 -0.74
C MET A 51 9.40 -0.32 -0.77
N LEU A 52 9.51 0.75 -1.58
CA LEU A 52 8.42 1.73 -1.71
C LEU A 52 7.13 1.08 -2.23
N ASN A 53 7.25 0.18 -3.20
CA ASN A 53 6.09 -0.55 -3.72
C ASN A 53 5.49 -1.51 -2.68
N VAL A 54 6.31 -2.25 -1.93
CA VAL A 54 5.81 -3.15 -0.86
C VAL A 54 5.05 -2.36 0.21
N VAL A 55 5.63 -1.26 0.70
CA VAL A 55 5.00 -0.47 1.76
C VAL A 55 3.77 0.27 1.23
N GLY A 56 3.88 0.89 0.05
CA GLY A 56 2.77 1.61 -0.57
C GLY A 56 1.58 0.72 -0.87
N ALA A 57 1.80 -0.40 -1.58
CA ALA A 57 0.75 -1.36 -1.89
C ALA A 57 0.21 -2.05 -0.63
N GLY A 58 1.06 -2.35 0.36
CA GLY A 58 0.65 -2.92 1.64
C GLY A 58 -0.32 -2.02 2.41
N LEU A 59 -0.01 -0.72 2.52
CA LEU A 59 -0.89 0.27 3.16
C LEU A 59 -2.21 0.45 2.39
N SER A 60 -2.13 0.57 1.07
CA SER A 60 -3.29 0.69 0.17
C SER A 60 -4.22 -0.52 0.23
N CYS A 61 -3.65 -1.73 0.28
CA CYS A 61 -4.38 -2.98 0.45
C CYS A 61 -5.05 -3.05 1.83
N TYR A 62 -4.32 -2.72 2.90
CA TYR A 62 -4.88 -2.69 4.26
C TYR A 62 -6.03 -1.70 4.39
N ALA A 63 -5.89 -0.49 3.84
CA ALA A 63 -6.98 0.49 3.79
C ALA A 63 -8.22 -0.05 3.08
N SER A 64 -8.05 -0.82 2.01
CA SER A 64 -9.15 -1.40 1.23
C SER A 64 -9.86 -2.55 1.93
N ILE A 65 -9.15 -3.29 2.78
CA ILE A 65 -9.77 -4.27 3.68
C ILE A 65 -10.68 -3.55 4.69
N LEU A 66 -10.25 -2.40 5.24
CA LEU A 66 -11.04 -1.64 6.22
C LEU A 66 -12.37 -1.10 5.67
N ILE A 67 -12.46 -0.87 4.36
CA ILE A 67 -13.65 -0.37 3.67
C ILE A 67 -14.36 -1.44 2.82
N ASP A 68 -14.00 -2.72 2.97
CA ASP A 68 -14.56 -3.86 2.23
C ASP A 68 -14.50 -3.71 0.68
N TYR A 69 -13.46 -3.08 0.15
CA TYR A 69 -13.30 -2.84 -1.29
C TYR A 69 -12.46 -3.92 -2.00
N MET A 70 -13.07 -5.10 -2.18
CA MET A 70 -12.38 -6.31 -2.62
C MET A 70 -11.59 -6.22 -3.94
N PRO A 71 -12.04 -5.54 -5.01
CA PRO A 71 -11.27 -5.43 -6.25
C PRO A 71 -9.89 -4.82 -6.02
N PHE A 72 -9.79 -3.84 -5.13
CA PHE A 72 -8.55 -3.15 -4.83
C PHE A 72 -7.67 -3.95 -3.85
N VAL A 73 -8.27 -4.73 -2.95
CA VAL A 73 -7.54 -5.70 -2.13
C VAL A 73 -6.79 -6.70 -3.00
N ILE A 74 -7.43 -7.23 -4.04
CA ILE A 74 -6.79 -8.18 -4.96
C ILE A 74 -5.67 -7.47 -5.76
N LEU A 75 -5.93 -6.27 -6.26
CA LEU A 75 -4.98 -5.48 -7.04
C LEU A 75 -3.72 -5.17 -6.23
N GLU A 76 -3.88 -4.46 -5.12
CA GLU A 76 -2.76 -4.01 -4.29
C GLU A 76 -2.11 -5.15 -3.51
N GLY A 77 -2.90 -6.15 -3.10
CA GLY A 77 -2.36 -7.36 -2.48
C GLY A 77 -1.43 -8.12 -3.43
N THR A 78 -1.81 -8.25 -4.71
CA THR A 78 -0.95 -8.85 -5.72
C THR A 78 0.29 -8.00 -5.97
N TRP A 79 0.13 -6.68 -6.09
CA TRP A 79 1.25 -5.77 -6.27
C TRP A 79 2.25 -5.85 -5.12
N ALA A 80 1.78 -5.81 -3.86
CA ALA A 80 2.60 -5.95 -2.66
C ALA A 80 3.36 -7.28 -2.66
N LEU A 81 2.70 -8.39 -3.01
CA LEU A 81 3.32 -9.71 -3.07
C LEU A 81 4.43 -9.78 -4.12
N VAL A 82 4.18 -9.30 -5.33
CA VAL A 82 5.17 -9.30 -6.42
C VAL A 82 6.36 -8.41 -6.06
N ALA A 83 6.10 -7.21 -5.51
CA ALA A 83 7.15 -6.31 -5.06
C ALA A 83 7.99 -6.93 -3.92
N PHE A 84 7.35 -7.68 -3.02
CA PHE A 84 8.03 -8.36 -1.93
C PHE A 84 8.94 -9.48 -2.44
N ILE A 85 8.47 -10.29 -3.40
CA ILE A 85 9.30 -11.31 -4.06
C ILE A 85 10.50 -10.65 -4.75
N GLY A 86 10.28 -9.53 -5.45
CA GLY A 86 11.36 -8.74 -6.05
C GLY A 86 12.38 -8.28 -5.01
N LEU A 87 11.92 -7.70 -3.91
CA LEU A 87 12.78 -7.24 -2.82
C LEU A 87 13.61 -8.39 -2.22
N VAL A 88 13.00 -9.55 -1.96
CA VAL A 88 13.71 -10.73 -1.44
C VAL A 88 14.80 -11.19 -2.40
N ARG A 89 14.57 -11.16 -3.72
CA ARG A 89 15.58 -11.50 -4.72
C ARG A 89 16.76 -10.52 -4.69
N LEU A 90 16.48 -9.22 -4.61
CA LEU A 90 17.49 -8.17 -4.57
C LEU A 90 18.35 -8.20 -3.30
N ILE A 91 17.81 -8.67 -2.18
CA ILE A 91 18.57 -8.84 -0.94
C ILE A 91 19.44 -10.11 -1.01
N LYS A 92 18.95 -11.19 -1.63
CA LYS A 92 19.66 -12.48 -1.71
C LYS A 92 20.80 -12.50 -2.73
N THR A 93 20.74 -11.67 -3.78
CA THR A 93 21.76 -11.62 -4.83
C THR A 93 22.29 -10.19 -4.99
N PRO A 94 23.28 -9.74 -4.18
CA PRO A 94 23.72 -8.35 -4.17
C PRO A 94 24.55 -7.89 -5.39
N GLY A 95 24.47 -8.53 -6.56
CA GLY A 95 25.56 -8.48 -7.56
C GLY A 95 25.23 -8.33 -9.05
N GLU A 96 23.99 -8.06 -9.47
CA GLU A 96 23.65 -7.88 -10.90
C GLU A 96 22.72 -6.67 -11.13
N ALA A 97 23.06 -5.52 -10.53
CA ALA A 97 22.42 -4.23 -10.83
C ALA A 97 23.49 -3.19 -11.20
#